data_AF-A0A1F7Z069-F1
#
_entry.id   AF-A0A1F7Z069-F1
#
_cell.length_a   1.000
_cell.length_b   1.000
_cell.length_c   1.000
_cell.angle_alpha   90.00
_cell.angle_beta   90.00
_cell.angle_gamma   90.00
#
_symmetry.space_group_name_H-M   'P 1'
#
loop_
_entity.id
_entity.type
_entity.pdbx_description
1 polymer ?
#
loop_
_entity_poly.entity_id
_entity_poly.type
_entity_poly.pdbx_seq_one_letter_code
_entity_poly.pdbx_strand_id
1 'polypeptide(L)'
;MKMKKFITGKWRFVSYPLLALLGLFFLPITIGVLLIWFANKKVGNKKIRYSLIGVLGLITLFFGGAYVAALVSPSPDKEPEVEITQKVSGLTAPSPTPTWTPTTAPNNPDILLVKVARVIDGDTIEIEGGQRVRYIGIDTPELGQNADCYAREAYEKNKELVGNEIVGLEKDVSETDRYGRLLRYVYMGDLLINDVLVREGYANASSYPPDVKYQERFRGAEREARENSRGLWASCGVQGAATSQPTITFAPTKPATISNTPAPTQAPAPQQQSGSGSYVCNCKKTCTQISSCAEAQYQLNVCGCTERDRDNDGIACDGAPLSCQY
;
A
#
# COMPACT_ATOMS: atom_id res chain seq x y z
N MET A 1 -5.27 -10.53 -89.31
CA MET A 1 -6.33 -9.51 -89.34
C MET A 1 -6.73 -9.19 -87.90
N LYS A 2 -6.49 -7.94 -87.49
CA LYS A 2 -7.19 -7.13 -86.46
C LYS A 2 -7.60 -7.76 -85.11
N MET A 3 -7.09 -7.11 -84.05
CA MET A 3 -7.83 -6.54 -82.88
C MET A 3 -8.63 -7.52 -82.00
N LYS A 4 -8.72 -7.41 -80.67
CA LYS A 4 -8.71 -6.24 -79.78
C LYS A 4 -8.66 -6.74 -78.32
N LYS A 5 -8.00 -5.94 -77.49
CA LYS A 5 -8.10 -5.78 -76.03
C LYS A 5 -9.25 -6.50 -75.31
N PHE A 6 -8.94 -7.12 -74.17
CA PHE A 6 -9.62 -6.84 -72.91
C PHE A 6 -8.65 -6.94 -71.74
N ILE A 7 -8.27 -5.77 -71.21
CA ILE A 7 -7.64 -5.59 -69.91
C ILE A 7 -8.80 -5.40 -68.93
N THR A 8 -8.82 -6.14 -67.82
CA THR A 8 -9.12 -5.61 -66.47
C THR A 8 -8.96 -6.72 -65.43
N GLY A 9 -7.75 -6.89 -64.92
CA GLY A 9 -7.48 -7.68 -63.72
C GLY A 9 -6.71 -6.81 -62.74
N LYS A 10 -7.43 -6.15 -61.84
CA LYS A 10 -6.93 -5.25 -60.79
C LYS A 10 -6.07 -6.06 -59.81
N TRP A 11 -4.79 -6.26 -60.09
CA TRP A 11 -3.84 -6.82 -59.13
C TRP A 11 -3.54 -5.77 -58.07
N ARG A 12 -4.26 -5.88 -56.97
CA ARG A 12 -4.05 -5.09 -55.75
C ARG A 12 -2.63 -5.40 -55.27
N PHE A 13 -1.82 -4.37 -55.09
CA PHE A 13 -0.59 -4.39 -54.32
C PHE A 13 -0.91 -4.85 -52.89
N VAL A 14 -0.96 -6.16 -52.68
CA VAL A 14 -1.03 -6.82 -51.37
C VAL A 14 -0.12 -8.04 -51.46
N SER A 15 1.19 -7.79 -51.41
CA SER A 15 2.16 -8.90 -51.37
C SER A 15 3.50 -8.49 -50.76
N TYR A 16 3.84 -7.21 -50.70
CA TYR A 16 5.07 -6.76 -50.03
C TYR A 16 5.06 -6.80 -48.49
N PRO A 17 4.00 -6.41 -47.75
CA PRO A 17 4.07 -6.40 -46.29
C PRO A 17 4.10 -7.82 -45.70
N LEU A 18 3.42 -8.78 -46.34
CA LEU A 18 3.40 -10.18 -45.88
C LEU A 18 4.75 -10.88 -46.12
N LEU A 19 5.38 -10.65 -47.27
CA LEU A 19 6.71 -11.22 -47.58
C LEU A 19 7.81 -10.60 -46.72
N ALA A 20 7.73 -9.30 -46.40
CA ALA A 20 8.66 -8.64 -45.49
C ALA A 20 8.53 -9.16 -44.05
N LEU A 21 7.30 -9.41 -43.57
CA LEU A 21 7.04 -10.01 -42.26
C LEU A 21 7.51 -11.47 -42.19
N LEU A 22 7.29 -12.26 -43.24
CA LEU A 22 7.81 -13.63 -43.31
C LEU A 22 9.35 -13.64 -43.31
N GLY A 23 10.00 -12.71 -44.01
CA GLY A 23 11.47 -12.60 -44.03
C GLY A 23 12.09 -12.30 -42.66
N LEU A 24 11.45 -11.45 -41.85
CA LEU A 24 11.91 -11.13 -40.50
C LEU A 24 11.79 -12.33 -39.53
N PHE A 25 10.84 -13.24 -39.78
CA PHE A 25 10.64 -14.43 -38.96
C PHE A 25 11.77 -15.46 -39.11
N PHE A 26 12.35 -15.57 -40.32
CA PHE A 26 13.41 -16.54 -40.61
C PHE A 26 14.83 -15.98 -40.40
N LEU A 27 15.00 -14.68 -40.19
CA LEU A 27 16.29 -14.02 -40.01
C LEU A 27 17.17 -14.66 -38.89
N PRO A 28 16.69 -14.88 -37.65
CA PRO A 28 17.52 -15.51 -36.61
C PRO A 28 17.90 -16.96 -36.93
N ILE A 29 17.03 -17.69 -37.64
CA ILE A 29 17.28 -19.08 -38.04
C ILE A 29 18.40 -19.13 -39.10
N THR A 30 18.35 -18.24 -40.08
CA THR A 30 19.39 -18.19 -41.13
C THR A 30 20.76 -17.81 -40.59
N ILE A 31 20.82 -16.85 -39.65
CA ILE A 31 22.05 -16.47 -38.96
C ILE A 31 22.60 -17.65 -38.14
N GLY A 32 21.74 -18.35 -37.42
CA GLY A 32 22.10 -19.55 -36.65
C GLY A 32 22.72 -20.66 -37.50
N VAL A 33 22.07 -21.00 -38.62
CA VAL A 33 22.57 -22.03 -39.55
C VAL A 33 23.92 -21.62 -40.16
N LEU A 34 24.11 -20.35 -40.49
CA LEU A 34 25.38 -19.83 -41.02
C LEU A 34 26.52 -19.94 -40.01
N LEU A 35 26.26 -19.63 -38.73
CA LEU A 35 27.24 -19.76 -37.64
C LEU A 35 27.60 -21.22 -37.37
N ILE A 36 26.63 -22.14 -37.39
CA ILE A 36 26.88 -23.58 -37.26
C ILE A 36 27.73 -24.09 -38.43
N TRP A 37 27.42 -23.67 -39.65
CA TRP A 37 28.21 -24.02 -40.83
C TRP A 37 29.65 -23.50 -40.73
N PHE A 38 29.83 -22.26 -40.28
CA PHE A 38 31.14 -21.65 -40.09
C PHE A 38 31.97 -22.34 -38.99
N ALA A 39 31.32 -22.70 -37.87
CA ALA A 39 31.91 -23.50 -36.80
C ALA A 39 32.41 -24.85 -37.32
N ASN A 40 31.62 -25.52 -38.16
CA ASN A 40 32.01 -26.80 -38.75
C ASN A 40 33.19 -26.67 -39.74
N LYS A 41 33.27 -25.54 -40.46
CA LYS A 41 34.31 -25.27 -41.46
C LYS A 41 35.64 -24.80 -40.86
N LYS A 42 35.63 -24.00 -39.78
CA LYS A 42 36.84 -23.31 -39.27
C LYS A 42 37.46 -23.98 -38.03
N VAL A 43 36.71 -24.82 -37.30
CA VAL A 43 37.19 -25.44 -36.06
C VAL A 43 37.74 -26.84 -36.34
N GLY A 44 39.07 -26.98 -36.34
CA GLY A 44 39.75 -28.27 -36.60
C GLY A 44 39.66 -29.29 -35.46
N ASN A 45 39.49 -28.85 -34.21
CA ASN A 45 39.39 -29.76 -33.07
C ASN A 45 37.96 -30.33 -32.95
N LYS A 46 37.83 -31.65 -33.11
CA LYS A 46 36.53 -32.36 -33.09
C LYS A 46 35.73 -32.10 -31.81
N LYS A 47 36.37 -32.06 -30.63
CA LYS A 47 35.67 -31.85 -29.35
C LYS A 47 35.13 -30.42 -29.23
N ILE A 48 35.94 -29.42 -29.58
CA ILE A 48 35.56 -28.01 -29.54
C ILE A 48 34.47 -27.73 -30.59
N ARG A 49 34.59 -28.34 -31.78
CA ARG A 49 33.60 -28.21 -32.85
C ARG A 49 32.21 -28.68 -32.42
N TYR A 50 32.09 -29.86 -31.81
CA TYR A 50 30.78 -30.36 -31.36
C TYR A 50 30.22 -29.57 -30.18
N SER A 51 31.07 -29.13 -29.25
CA SER A 51 30.65 -28.27 -28.15
C SER A 51 30.11 -26.92 -28.66
N LEU A 52 30.81 -26.28 -29.61
CA LEU A 52 30.39 -25.00 -30.19
C LEU A 52 29.09 -25.13 -31.00
N ILE A 53 28.94 -26.21 -31.79
CA ILE A 53 27.69 -26.49 -32.53
C ILE A 53 26.53 -26.71 -31.57
N GLY A 54 26.73 -27.45 -30.48
CA GLY A 54 25.69 -27.67 -29.47
C GLY A 54 25.24 -26.39 -28.78
N VAL A 55 26.18 -25.53 -28.38
CA VAL A 55 25.88 -24.23 -27.75
C VAL A 55 25.18 -23.28 -28.73
N LEU A 56 25.66 -23.16 -29.96
CA LEU A 56 25.03 -22.32 -30.99
C LEU A 56 23.62 -22.83 -31.32
N GLY A 57 23.41 -24.15 -31.39
CA GLY A 57 22.09 -24.74 -31.57
C GLY A 57 21.12 -24.37 -30.45
N LEU A 58 21.54 -24.49 -29.19
CA LEU A 58 20.73 -24.11 -28.02
C LEU A 58 20.38 -22.63 -28.01
N ILE A 59 21.35 -21.76 -28.31
CA ILE A 59 21.13 -20.30 -28.39
C ILE A 59 20.12 -19.99 -29.49
N THR A 60 20.24 -20.59 -30.67
CA THR A 60 19.30 -20.34 -31.77
C THR A 60 17.88 -20.81 -31.44
N LEU A 61 17.72 -21.87 -30.66
CA LEU A 61 16.43 -22.39 -30.24
C LEU A 61 15.78 -21.51 -29.16
N PHE A 62 16.55 -21.07 -28.17
CA PHE A 62 16.06 -20.18 -27.10
C PHE A 62 15.72 -18.77 -27.60
N PHE A 63 16.62 -18.14 -28.35
CA PHE A 63 16.38 -16.79 -28.86
C PHE A 63 15.39 -16.77 -30.03
N GLY A 64 15.30 -17.85 -30.81
CA GLY A 64 14.26 -18.01 -31.83
C GLY A 64 12.85 -17.99 -31.22
N GLY A 65 12.63 -18.69 -30.11
CA GLY A 65 11.34 -18.70 -29.41
C GLY A 65 10.97 -17.34 -28.79
N ALA A 66 11.92 -16.68 -28.13
CA ALA A 66 11.68 -15.38 -27.49
C ALA A 66 11.42 -14.25 -28.51
N TYR A 67 12.10 -14.27 -29.67
CA TYR A 67 11.90 -13.28 -30.73
C TYR A 67 10.50 -13.36 -31.34
N VAL A 68 9.95 -14.57 -31.51
CA VAL A 68 8.58 -14.77 -31.99
C VAL A 68 7.54 -14.28 -30.97
N ALA A 69 7.76 -14.53 -29.67
CA ALA A 69 6.87 -14.05 -28.61
C ALA A 69 6.84 -12.50 -28.55
N ALA A 70 7.97 -11.84 -28.79
CA ALA A 70 8.04 -10.38 -28.84
C ALA A 70 7.31 -9.78 -30.07
N LEU A 71 7.31 -10.46 -31.22
CA LEU A 71 6.62 -10.00 -32.43
C LEU A 71 5.10 -10.26 -32.42
N VAL A 72 4.63 -11.19 -31.58
CA VAL A 72 3.21 -11.50 -31.38
C VAL A 72 2.65 -10.84 -30.12
N SER A 73 3.50 -10.21 -29.30
CA SER A 73 3.05 -9.44 -28.14
C SER A 73 2.24 -8.24 -28.61
N PRO A 74 0.94 -8.16 -28.29
CA PRO A 74 0.15 -6.99 -28.61
C PRO A 74 0.76 -5.77 -27.91
N SER A 75 0.96 -4.68 -28.67
CA SER A 75 1.30 -3.36 -28.11
C SER A 75 0.33 -3.02 -26.97
N PRO A 76 0.75 -2.36 -25.89
CA PRO A 76 -0.16 -1.85 -24.88
C PRO A 76 -0.86 -0.60 -25.45
N ASP A 77 -1.71 -0.80 -26.45
CA ASP A 77 -2.56 0.25 -26.98
C ASP A 77 -3.84 0.31 -26.13
N LYS A 78 -3.94 1.44 -25.44
CA LYS A 78 -5.16 2.16 -25.02
C LYS A 78 -6.36 1.31 -24.60
N GLU A 79 -6.56 1.33 -23.29
CA GLU A 79 -7.81 1.01 -22.62
C GLU A 79 -9.01 1.68 -23.34
N PRO A 80 -10.07 0.92 -23.67
CA PRO A 80 -11.23 1.47 -24.36
C PRO A 80 -12.06 2.34 -23.40
N GLU A 81 -12.29 3.57 -23.82
CA GLU A 81 -13.30 4.45 -23.23
C GLU A 81 -14.69 3.82 -23.47
N VAL A 82 -15.29 3.28 -22.40
CA VAL A 82 -16.62 2.71 -22.44
C VAL A 82 -17.63 3.83 -22.19
N GLU A 83 -18.29 4.29 -23.26
CA GLU A 83 -19.44 5.18 -23.18
C GLU A 83 -20.67 4.40 -22.68
N ILE A 84 -20.86 4.33 -21.37
CA ILE A 84 -22.11 3.81 -20.75
C ILE A 84 -23.15 4.93 -20.73
N THR A 85 -23.98 5.00 -21.77
CA THR A 85 -25.30 5.64 -21.65
C THR A 85 -26.26 4.70 -20.89
N GLN A 86 -26.23 4.77 -19.56
CA GLN A 86 -27.35 4.32 -18.72
C GLN A 86 -27.84 5.43 -17.82
N LYS A 87 -29.06 5.88 -18.13
CA LYS A 87 -29.88 6.76 -17.31
C LYS A 87 -30.33 6.01 -16.06
N VAL A 88 -29.56 6.11 -14.99
CA VAL A 88 -29.98 5.71 -13.64
C VAL A 88 -30.32 6.97 -12.86
N SER A 89 -31.62 7.27 -12.81
CA SER A 89 -32.17 8.23 -11.85
C SER A 89 -32.06 7.64 -10.44
N GLY A 90 -31.32 8.34 -9.58
CA GLY A 90 -31.59 8.37 -8.14
C GLY A 90 -30.90 7.31 -7.30
N LEU A 91 -29.57 7.44 -7.14
CA LEU A 91 -28.87 7.07 -5.91
C LEU A 91 -27.82 8.13 -5.62
N THR A 92 -27.73 8.50 -4.34
CA THR A 92 -27.01 9.62 -3.76
C THR A 92 -25.52 9.63 -4.14
N ALA A 93 -24.99 10.83 -4.38
CA ALA A 93 -23.66 11.09 -4.92
C ALA A 93 -22.52 10.32 -4.22
N PRO A 94 -21.57 9.72 -4.96
CA PRO A 94 -20.30 9.31 -4.37
C PRO A 94 -19.55 10.55 -3.89
N SER A 95 -19.05 10.47 -2.65
CA SER A 95 -18.11 11.43 -2.08
C SER A 95 -16.95 11.66 -3.05
N PRO A 96 -16.51 12.90 -3.32
CA PRO A 96 -15.51 13.16 -4.34
C PRO A 96 -14.20 12.46 -3.99
N THR A 97 -13.74 11.57 -4.89
CA THR A 97 -12.36 11.10 -4.89
C THR A 97 -11.47 12.32 -5.02
N PRO A 98 -10.62 12.63 -4.02
CA PRO A 98 -9.79 13.82 -4.08
C PRO A 98 -8.81 13.69 -5.24
N THR A 99 -8.89 14.64 -6.17
CA THR A 99 -7.93 14.78 -7.27
C THR A 99 -6.74 15.56 -6.71
N TRP A 100 -5.62 14.87 -6.46
CA TRP A 100 -4.45 15.45 -5.83
C TRP A 100 -3.52 16.04 -6.88
N THR A 101 -3.45 17.37 -6.93
CA THR A 101 -2.39 18.07 -7.65
C THR A 101 -1.14 18.10 -6.77
N PRO A 102 0.03 17.60 -7.23
CA PRO A 102 1.28 17.79 -6.52
C PRO A 102 1.63 19.27 -6.61
N THR A 103 1.32 20.03 -5.57
CA THR A 103 1.61 21.46 -5.55
C THR A 103 1.99 21.89 -4.14
N THR A 104 3.27 22.22 -4.03
CA THR A 104 4.00 22.82 -2.90
C THR A 104 4.35 21.88 -1.75
N ALA A 105 5.63 21.97 -1.35
CA ALA A 105 6.14 21.40 -0.12
C ALA A 105 5.29 21.87 1.06
N PRO A 106 5.08 21.04 2.09
CA PRO A 106 4.58 21.55 3.36
C PRO A 106 5.49 22.70 3.84
N ASN A 107 4.89 23.77 4.37
CA ASN A 107 5.59 24.99 4.85
C ASN A 107 6.42 24.74 6.13
N ASN A 108 7.15 23.63 6.21
CA ASN A 108 7.99 23.24 7.32
C ASN A 108 9.46 23.19 6.85
N PRO A 109 10.35 24.05 7.39
CA PRO A 109 11.76 24.08 7.01
C PRO A 109 12.51 22.77 7.35
N ASP A 110 11.96 21.93 8.23
CA ASP A 110 12.55 20.65 8.62
C ASP A 110 12.18 19.50 7.67
N ILE A 111 11.40 19.77 6.61
CA ILE A 111 11.00 18.77 5.61
C ILE A 111 11.94 18.84 4.41
N LEU A 112 12.69 17.75 4.21
CA LEU A 112 13.55 17.58 3.05
C LEU A 112 12.77 16.99 1.88
N LEU A 113 12.68 17.72 0.76
CA LEU A 113 12.08 17.19 -0.46
C LEU A 113 13.07 16.28 -1.19
N VAL A 114 12.62 15.06 -1.51
CA VAL A 114 13.41 14.08 -2.26
C VAL A 114 12.53 13.36 -3.27
N LYS A 115 13.13 12.90 -4.36
CA LYS A 115 12.45 12.07 -5.34
C LYS A 115 12.52 10.60 -4.97
N VAL A 116 11.39 9.92 -5.07
CA VAL A 116 11.29 8.47 -4.85
C VAL A 116 11.81 7.76 -6.10
N ALA A 117 12.79 6.86 -5.93
CA ALA A 117 13.32 6.03 -7.00
C ALA A 117 12.49 4.75 -7.19
N ARG A 118 12.06 4.11 -6.10
CA ARG A 118 11.12 2.99 -6.11
C ARG A 118 10.52 2.75 -4.73
N VAL A 119 9.36 2.09 -4.71
CA VAL A 119 8.77 1.53 -3.49
C VAL A 119 9.30 0.10 -3.30
N ILE A 120 9.66 -0.25 -2.06
CA ILE A 120 10.21 -1.57 -1.71
C ILE A 120 9.09 -2.46 -1.14
N ASP A 121 8.34 -1.94 -0.18
CA ASP A 121 7.21 -2.58 0.49
C ASP A 121 6.19 -1.51 0.97
N GLY A 122 5.25 -1.87 1.85
CA GLY A 122 4.19 -0.98 2.31
C GLY A 122 4.66 0.24 3.11
N ASP A 123 5.85 0.19 3.71
CA ASP A 123 6.36 1.24 4.61
C ASP A 123 7.84 1.57 4.40
N THR A 124 8.43 1.06 3.32
CA THR A 124 9.80 1.30 2.93
C THR A 124 9.89 1.73 1.47
N ILE A 125 10.61 2.84 1.26
CA ILE A 125 10.94 3.35 -0.08
C ILE A 125 12.45 3.48 -0.25
N GLU A 126 12.88 3.54 -1.51
CA GLU A 126 14.23 3.93 -1.90
C GLU A 126 14.14 5.27 -2.64
N ILE A 127 14.95 6.23 -2.19
CA ILE A 127 15.01 7.57 -2.79
C ILE A 127 16.16 7.65 -3.80
N GLU A 128 16.13 8.67 -4.65
CA GLU A 128 17.28 8.94 -5.54
C GLU A 128 18.59 9.03 -4.71
N GLY A 129 19.62 8.35 -5.19
CA GLY A 129 20.86 8.11 -4.42
C GLY A 129 20.94 6.73 -3.75
N GLY A 130 19.86 5.93 -3.81
CA GLY A 130 19.85 4.52 -3.37
C GLY A 130 19.68 4.33 -1.86
N GLN A 131 19.51 5.41 -1.11
CA GLN A 131 19.24 5.36 0.33
C GLN A 131 17.81 4.87 0.57
N ARG A 132 17.65 3.94 1.52
CA ARG A 132 16.34 3.45 1.94
C ARG A 132 15.79 4.28 3.08
N VAL A 133 14.47 4.43 3.10
CA VAL A 133 13.70 5.17 4.11
C VAL A 133 12.63 4.23 4.68
N ARG A 134 12.62 4.02 6.01
CA ARG A 134 11.59 3.28 6.75
C ARG A 134 10.66 4.27 7.44
N TYR A 135 9.36 4.06 7.28
CA TYR A 135 8.35 4.98 7.80
C TYR A 135 8.23 4.84 9.32
N ILE A 136 8.42 5.94 10.05
CA ILE A 136 8.35 5.92 11.51
C ILE A 136 6.91 5.66 11.99
N GLY A 137 6.76 4.87 13.06
CA GLY A 137 5.51 4.78 13.83
C GLY A 137 4.45 3.84 13.25
N ILE A 138 4.75 3.18 12.13
CA ILE A 138 3.82 2.27 11.45
C ILE A 138 4.54 0.99 11.03
N ASP A 139 3.79 -0.09 10.89
CA ASP A 139 4.27 -1.37 10.38
C ASP A 139 3.27 -1.94 9.38
N THR A 140 3.73 -2.30 8.20
CA THR A 140 2.91 -2.91 7.15
C THR A 140 3.11 -4.42 7.09
N PRO A 141 2.11 -5.19 6.64
CA PRO A 141 2.30 -6.62 6.43
C PRO A 141 3.44 -6.88 5.43
N GLU A 142 4.33 -7.83 5.74
CA GLU A 142 5.59 -8.00 5.03
C GLU A 142 5.42 -8.75 3.69
N LEU A 143 6.14 -8.30 2.66
CA LEU A 143 6.19 -8.97 1.36
C LEU A 143 7.20 -10.12 1.38
N GLY A 144 6.90 -11.23 0.69
CA GLY A 144 7.87 -12.32 0.54
C GLY A 144 7.28 -13.62 0.01
N GLN A 145 8.06 -14.71 0.11
CA GLN A 145 7.58 -16.06 -0.23
C GLN A 145 6.42 -16.50 0.68
N ASN A 146 6.43 -16.04 1.93
CA ASN A 146 5.34 -16.16 2.88
C ASN A 146 4.78 -14.77 3.16
N ALA A 147 4.27 -14.10 2.12
CA ALA A 147 3.72 -12.76 2.27
C ALA A 147 2.57 -12.78 3.29
N ASP A 148 2.58 -11.79 4.19
CA ASP A 148 1.49 -11.62 5.14
C ASP A 148 0.20 -11.24 4.39
N CYS A 149 -0.93 -11.54 5.02
CA CYS A 149 -2.21 -11.07 4.49
C CYS A 149 -2.20 -9.54 4.35
N TYR A 150 -2.69 -9.03 3.22
CA TYR A 150 -2.73 -7.61 2.87
C TYR A 150 -1.38 -6.94 2.53
N ALA A 151 -0.28 -7.70 2.49
CA ALA A 151 1.04 -7.15 2.17
C ALA A 151 1.13 -6.57 0.75
N ARG A 152 0.49 -7.24 -0.22
CA ARG A 152 0.47 -6.77 -1.62
C ARG A 152 -0.29 -5.46 -1.74
N GLU A 153 -1.44 -5.38 -1.09
CA GLU A 153 -2.33 -4.23 -1.07
C GLU A 153 -1.66 -3.04 -0.41
N ALA A 154 -0.96 -3.24 0.71
CA ALA A 154 -0.16 -2.20 1.37
C ALA A 154 0.95 -1.67 0.46
N TYR A 155 1.67 -2.56 -0.22
CA TYR A 155 2.69 -2.16 -1.20
C TYR A 155 2.13 -1.37 -2.37
N GLU A 156 1.07 -1.86 -3.04
CA GLU A 156 0.49 -1.14 -4.18
C GLU A 156 -0.08 0.21 -3.73
N LYS A 157 -0.64 0.30 -2.51
CA LYS A 157 -1.11 1.58 -1.96
C LYS A 157 0.03 2.56 -1.71
N ASN A 158 1.12 2.13 -1.08
CA ASN A 158 2.28 3.00 -0.89
C ASN A 158 2.84 3.47 -2.24
N LYS A 159 2.92 2.56 -3.22
CA LYS A 159 3.33 2.86 -4.58
C LYS A 159 2.40 3.83 -5.31
N GLU A 160 1.09 3.71 -5.13
CA GLU A 160 0.10 4.68 -5.64
C GLU A 160 0.34 6.07 -5.05
N LEU A 161 0.63 6.15 -3.75
CA LEU A 161 0.75 7.42 -3.03
C LEU A 161 2.08 8.15 -3.29
N VAL A 162 3.19 7.43 -3.46
CA VAL A 162 4.53 8.05 -3.52
C VAL A 162 5.41 7.62 -4.69
N GLY A 163 4.98 6.66 -5.50
CA GLY A 163 5.81 6.08 -6.56
C GLY A 163 6.18 7.10 -7.63
N ASN A 164 7.49 7.26 -7.89
CA ASN A 164 8.06 8.22 -8.85
C ASN A 164 7.76 9.71 -8.57
N GLU A 165 7.25 10.03 -7.38
CA GLU A 165 6.90 11.39 -6.98
C GLU A 165 7.99 12.05 -6.14
N ILE A 166 7.85 13.35 -5.89
CA ILE A 166 8.65 14.09 -4.91
C ILE A 166 7.91 14.07 -3.58
N VAL A 167 8.53 13.50 -2.56
CA VAL A 167 8.01 13.41 -1.19
C VAL A 167 8.77 14.31 -0.24
N GLY A 168 8.10 14.78 0.80
CA GLY A 168 8.72 15.41 1.95
C GLY A 168 9.15 14.37 2.98
N LEU A 169 10.38 14.46 3.47
CA LEU A 169 10.91 13.64 4.54
C LEU A 169 11.14 14.48 5.79
N GLU A 170 10.40 14.16 6.85
CA GLU A 170 10.58 14.74 8.18
C GLU A 170 11.29 13.73 9.08
N LYS A 171 12.38 14.16 9.73
CA LYS A 171 13.04 13.35 10.76
C LYS A 171 12.40 13.61 12.12
N ASP A 172 12.37 12.58 12.96
CA ASP A 172 12.16 12.75 14.40
C ASP A 172 13.52 12.86 15.13
N VAL A 173 13.85 11.93 16.02
CA VAL A 173 15.06 11.97 16.83
C VAL A 173 16.19 11.18 16.17
N SER A 174 15.91 9.95 15.76
CA SER A 174 16.89 9.01 15.20
C SER A 174 17.12 9.27 13.71
N GLU A 175 18.38 9.15 13.28
CA GLU A 175 18.73 9.32 11.87
C GLU A 175 18.43 8.06 11.05
N THR A 176 18.92 6.92 11.54
CA THR A 176 18.81 5.61 10.90
C THR A 176 18.47 4.51 11.90
N ASP A 177 17.85 3.44 11.41
CA ASP A 177 17.74 2.19 12.16
C ASP A 177 19.05 1.37 12.14
N ARG A 178 19.02 0.21 12.79
CA ARG A 178 20.14 -0.74 12.86
C ARG A 178 20.56 -1.34 11.50
N TYR A 179 19.73 -1.20 10.46
CA TYR A 179 19.97 -1.68 9.11
C TYR A 179 20.47 -0.57 8.18
N GLY A 180 20.65 0.65 8.70
CA GLY A 180 21.10 1.81 7.93
C GLY A 180 20.01 2.44 7.07
N ARG A 181 18.72 2.11 7.29
CA ARG A 181 17.60 2.81 6.64
C ARG A 181 17.36 4.12 7.37
N LEU A 182 17.12 5.21 6.65
CA LEU A 182 16.70 6.47 7.24
C LEU A 182 15.34 6.30 7.89
N LEU A 183 15.17 6.86 9.08
CA LEU A 183 13.88 6.88 9.78
C LEU A 183 13.18 8.21 9.51
N ARG A 184 12.03 8.18 8.80
CA ARG A 184 11.31 9.41 8.43
C ARG A 184 9.79 9.26 8.54
N TYR A 185 9.13 10.38 8.77
CA TYR A 185 7.74 10.59 8.38
C TYR A 185 7.70 11.08 6.93
N VAL A 186 6.79 10.54 6.14
CA VAL A 186 6.74 10.80 4.70
C VAL A 186 5.50 11.60 4.34
N TYR A 187 5.69 12.66 3.56
CA TYR A 187 4.66 13.59 3.15
C TYR A 187 4.49 13.63 1.63
N MET A 188 3.24 13.70 1.19
CA MET A 188 2.87 14.08 -0.18
C MET A 188 2.05 15.37 -0.12
N GLY A 189 2.68 16.50 -0.42
CA GLY A 189 2.12 17.82 -0.06
C GLY A 189 1.89 17.90 1.46
N ASP A 190 0.67 18.22 1.87
CA ASP A 190 0.28 18.29 3.29
C ASP A 190 -0.16 16.95 3.90
N LEU A 191 -0.21 15.88 3.09
CA LEU A 191 -0.64 14.55 3.54
C LEU A 191 0.51 13.80 4.20
N LEU A 192 0.36 13.45 5.47
CA LEU A 192 1.24 12.50 6.16
C LEU A 192 0.89 11.07 5.71
N ILE A 193 1.71 10.49 4.84
CA ILE A 193 1.47 9.17 4.24
C ILE A 193 1.40 8.08 5.31
N ASN A 194 2.20 8.19 6.37
CA ASN A 194 2.14 7.26 7.50
C ASN A 194 0.72 7.15 8.09
N ASP A 195 0.07 8.30 8.27
CA ASP A 195 -1.28 8.42 8.83
C ASP A 195 -2.34 7.90 7.86
N VAL A 196 -2.18 8.14 6.55
CA VAL A 196 -3.06 7.61 5.50
C VAL A 196 -3.04 6.08 5.49
N LEU A 197 -1.84 5.48 5.48
CA LEU A 197 -1.67 4.03 5.45
C LEU A 197 -2.32 3.35 6.65
N VAL A 198 -2.19 3.93 7.85
CA VAL A 198 -2.84 3.38 9.04
C VAL A 198 -4.36 3.60 9.01
N ARG A 199 -4.83 4.82 8.69
CA ARG A 199 -6.28 5.16 8.68
C ARG A 199 -7.08 4.35 7.67
N GLU A 200 -6.46 3.97 6.56
CA GLU A 200 -7.09 3.15 5.52
C GLU A 200 -6.90 1.65 5.75
N GLY A 201 -6.19 1.24 6.81
CA GLY A 201 -6.02 -0.17 7.19
C GLY A 201 -4.98 -0.92 6.38
N TYR A 202 -3.95 -0.24 5.86
CA TYR A 202 -2.79 -0.87 5.20
C TYR A 202 -1.63 -1.12 6.16
N ALA A 203 -1.62 -0.47 7.33
CA ALA A 203 -0.57 -0.57 8.33
C ALA A 203 -1.15 -0.62 9.76
N ASN A 204 -0.41 -1.23 10.67
CA ASN A 204 -0.59 -1.13 12.11
C ASN A 204 0.16 0.08 12.68
N ALA A 205 -0.33 0.66 13.76
CA ALA A 205 0.43 1.66 14.51
C ALA A 205 1.49 0.94 15.37
N SER A 206 2.77 1.27 15.19
CA SER A 206 3.88 0.56 15.84
C SER A 206 4.89 1.54 16.45
N SER A 207 4.99 1.55 17.78
CA SER A 207 5.73 2.57 18.52
C SER A 207 7.16 2.12 18.86
N TYR A 208 8.15 2.91 18.45
CA TYR A 208 9.56 2.66 18.79
C TYR A 208 10.23 3.94 19.32
N PRO A 209 10.33 4.11 20.66
CA PRO A 209 11.04 5.25 21.23
C PRO A 209 12.50 5.31 20.78
N PRO A 210 13.07 6.51 20.57
CA PRO A 210 12.49 7.82 20.88
C PRO A 210 11.57 8.41 19.79
N ASP A 211 11.39 7.73 18.66
CA ASP A 211 10.71 8.27 17.47
C ASP A 211 9.17 8.12 17.53
N VAL A 212 8.54 8.91 18.40
CA VAL A 212 7.12 8.78 18.76
C VAL A 212 6.29 10.05 18.53
N LYS A 213 6.82 11.05 17.81
CA LYS A 213 6.18 12.37 17.59
C LYS A 213 4.70 12.29 17.18
N TYR A 214 4.34 11.38 16.28
CA TYR A 214 2.95 11.21 15.79
C TYR A 214 2.27 9.93 16.28
N GLN A 215 2.82 9.23 17.27
CA GLN A 215 2.33 7.90 17.61
C GLN A 215 0.87 7.89 18.06
N GLU A 216 0.41 8.89 18.81
CA GLU A 216 -1.00 8.93 19.21
C GLU A 216 -1.95 9.17 18.02
N ARG A 217 -1.53 9.98 17.05
CA ARG A 217 -2.29 10.17 15.81
C ARG A 217 -2.46 8.85 15.08
N PHE A 218 -1.40 8.05 14.98
CA PHE A 218 -1.47 6.72 14.33
C PHE A 218 -2.32 5.74 15.11
N ARG A 219 -2.26 5.72 16.45
CA ARG A 219 -3.16 4.89 17.27
C ARG A 219 -4.64 5.25 17.05
N GLY A 220 -4.95 6.55 17.01
CA GLY A 220 -6.30 7.02 16.69
C GLY A 220 -6.75 6.60 15.29
N ALA A 221 -5.87 6.72 14.29
CA ALA A 221 -6.13 6.27 12.92
C ALA A 221 -6.36 4.75 12.85
N GLU A 222 -5.61 3.96 13.62
CA GLU A 222 -5.76 2.50 13.65
C GLU A 222 -7.11 2.09 14.27
N ARG A 223 -7.52 2.73 15.38
CA ARG A 223 -8.84 2.53 15.98
C ARG A 223 -9.95 2.81 14.96
N GLU A 224 -9.88 3.95 14.27
CA GLU A 224 -10.84 4.30 13.21
C GLU A 224 -10.87 3.23 12.10
N ALA A 225 -9.72 2.74 11.66
CA ALA A 225 -9.64 1.72 10.62
C ALA A 225 -10.26 0.38 11.07
N ARG A 226 -10.06 -0.02 12.33
CA ARG A 226 -10.64 -1.24 12.93
C ARG A 226 -12.15 -1.14 13.04
N GLU A 227 -12.67 -0.06 13.63
CA GLU A 227 -14.11 0.17 13.82
C GLU A 227 -14.86 0.19 12.49
N ASN A 228 -14.23 0.72 11.45
CA ASN A 228 -14.80 0.78 10.10
C ASN A 228 -14.45 -0.43 9.24
N SER A 229 -13.79 -1.46 9.81
CA SER A 229 -13.36 -2.67 9.09
C SER A 229 -12.65 -2.34 7.77
N ARG A 230 -11.67 -1.44 7.79
CA ARG A 230 -10.92 -1.03 6.60
C ARG A 230 -9.70 -1.92 6.38
N GLY A 231 -9.35 -2.12 5.11
CA GLY A 231 -8.15 -2.84 4.71
C GLY A 231 -7.95 -4.19 5.40
N LEU A 232 -6.78 -4.39 6.00
CA LEU A 232 -6.39 -5.62 6.69
C LEU A 232 -7.39 -6.04 7.79
N TRP A 233 -8.10 -5.08 8.39
CA TRP A 233 -9.10 -5.35 9.43
C TRP A 233 -10.35 -6.06 8.92
N ALA A 234 -10.74 -5.83 7.67
CA ALA A 234 -11.79 -6.62 7.01
C ALA A 234 -11.24 -7.88 6.34
N SER A 235 -10.06 -7.80 5.74
CA SER A 235 -9.58 -8.81 4.80
C SER A 235 -8.84 -9.98 5.47
N CYS A 236 -8.17 -9.75 6.59
CA CYS A 236 -7.21 -10.72 7.13
C CYS A 236 -7.74 -11.60 8.25
N GLY A 237 -9.02 -11.46 8.61
CA GLY A 237 -9.65 -12.25 9.66
C GLY A 237 -8.86 -12.13 10.96
N VAL A 238 -9.13 -11.08 11.74
CA VAL A 238 -8.65 -11.04 13.12
C VAL A 238 -9.15 -12.30 13.82
N GLN A 239 -8.22 -13.19 14.18
CA GLN A 239 -8.46 -14.30 15.11
C GLN A 239 -8.83 -13.69 16.47
N GLY A 240 -10.09 -13.24 16.62
CA GLY A 240 -10.54 -12.54 17.80
C GLY A 240 -11.60 -11.45 17.59
N ALA A 241 -12.65 -11.71 16.82
CA ALA A 241 -13.94 -11.04 17.03
C ALA A 241 -15.05 -11.90 16.44
N ALA A 242 -15.68 -12.70 17.30
CA ALA A 242 -16.92 -13.36 16.96
C ALA A 242 -17.93 -12.32 16.52
N THR A 243 -18.42 -12.49 15.30
CA THR A 243 -19.58 -11.83 14.73
C THR A 243 -20.79 -12.09 15.64
N SER A 244 -21.00 -11.21 16.62
CA SER A 244 -22.34 -10.99 17.15
C SER A 244 -22.87 -9.76 16.44
N GLN A 245 -23.49 -10.01 15.29
CA GLN A 245 -24.42 -9.05 14.73
C GLN A 245 -25.46 -8.71 15.82
N PRO A 246 -25.75 -7.44 16.11
CA PRO A 246 -26.96 -7.13 16.86
C PRO A 246 -28.15 -7.39 15.92
N THR A 247 -28.71 -8.59 16.00
CA THR A 247 -30.05 -8.86 15.47
C THR A 247 -31.02 -7.97 16.24
N ILE A 248 -31.40 -6.85 15.63
CA ILE A 248 -32.54 -6.03 16.06
C ILE A 248 -33.79 -6.92 15.97
N THR A 249 -34.10 -7.62 17.05
CA THR A 249 -35.39 -8.28 17.23
C THR A 249 -36.31 -7.29 17.90
N PHE A 250 -37.14 -6.60 17.11
CA PHE A 250 -38.27 -5.86 17.63
C PHE A 250 -39.30 -6.84 18.21
N ALA A 251 -39.32 -6.95 19.54
CA ALA A 251 -40.41 -7.60 20.27
C ALA A 251 -41.48 -6.54 20.63
N PRO A 252 -42.78 -6.87 20.50
CA PRO A 252 -43.85 -5.88 20.56
C PRO A 252 -44.12 -5.37 21.99
N THR A 253 -44.26 -4.05 22.06
CA THR A 253 -44.66 -3.23 23.21
C THR A 253 -46.01 -3.62 23.81
N LYS A 254 -46.06 -3.69 25.15
CA LYS A 254 -47.27 -3.51 25.97
C LYS A 254 -47.19 -2.12 26.65
N PRO A 255 -48.30 -1.36 26.76
CA PRO A 255 -48.23 0.06 27.12
C PRO A 255 -48.01 0.23 28.63
N ALA A 256 -47.03 1.06 29.01
CA ALA A 256 -46.85 1.52 30.37
C ALA A 256 -47.32 2.98 30.51
N THR A 257 -48.12 3.16 31.54
CA THR A 257 -48.96 4.29 31.89
C THR A 257 -48.19 5.57 32.20
N ILE A 258 -48.77 6.69 31.77
CA ILE A 258 -48.35 8.06 32.04
C ILE A 258 -48.46 8.36 33.54
N SER A 259 -47.40 8.84 34.16
CA SER A 259 -47.47 9.53 35.45
C SER A 259 -46.48 10.68 35.46
N ASN A 260 -47.05 11.88 35.48
CA ASN A 260 -46.38 13.16 35.62
C ASN A 260 -45.93 13.39 37.07
N THR A 261 -45.11 14.44 37.25
CA THR A 261 -44.70 15.17 38.48
C THR A 261 -43.22 14.93 38.86
N PRO A 262 -42.48 15.93 39.39
CA PRO A 262 -41.74 16.94 38.65
C PRO A 262 -40.22 16.89 38.92
N ALA A 263 -39.46 17.62 38.11
CA ALA A 263 -38.00 17.70 38.16
C ALA A 263 -37.42 18.11 39.53
N PRO A 264 -36.28 17.51 39.92
CA PRO A 264 -35.28 18.18 40.73
C PRO A 264 -33.97 18.37 39.94
N THR A 265 -33.58 19.63 39.84
CA THR A 265 -32.22 20.20 39.86
C THR A 265 -31.07 19.36 39.27
N GLN A 266 -30.58 19.86 38.14
CA GLN A 266 -29.38 19.44 37.41
C GLN A 266 -28.16 19.29 38.34
N ALA A 267 -27.58 18.09 38.38
CA ALA A 267 -26.20 17.87 38.80
C ALA A 267 -25.27 18.13 37.59
N PRO A 268 -24.12 18.82 37.77
CA PRO A 268 -23.28 19.20 36.66
C PRO A 268 -22.56 17.99 36.03
N ALA A 269 -22.48 18.00 34.70
CA ALA A 269 -21.73 17.05 33.88
C ALA A 269 -20.26 16.93 34.36
N PRO A 270 -19.65 15.74 34.33
CA PRO A 270 -18.23 15.61 34.62
C PRO A 270 -17.44 16.33 33.53
N GLN A 271 -16.82 17.44 33.92
CA GLN A 271 -15.98 18.25 33.07
C GLN A 271 -14.74 17.46 32.65
N GLN A 272 -14.54 17.28 31.34
CA GLN A 272 -13.24 16.97 30.77
C GLN A 272 -12.31 18.15 31.06
N GLN A 273 -11.49 18.04 32.11
CA GLN A 273 -10.42 18.99 32.36
C GLN A 273 -9.17 18.55 31.60
N SER A 274 -8.87 19.31 30.53
CA SER A 274 -7.52 19.46 30.00
C SER A 274 -6.58 19.96 31.11
N GLY A 275 -5.96 19.03 31.82
CA GLY A 275 -4.87 19.29 32.75
C GLY A 275 -3.54 19.14 32.03
N SER A 276 -2.91 20.26 31.70
CA SER A 276 -1.48 20.37 31.36
C SER A 276 -0.63 20.10 32.61
N GLY A 277 -0.65 18.85 33.08
CA GLY A 277 0.27 18.34 34.09
C GLY A 277 1.30 17.46 33.39
N SER A 278 2.58 17.78 33.53
CA SER A 278 3.66 16.86 33.12
C SER A 278 3.63 15.64 34.03
N TYR A 279 2.89 14.60 33.63
CA TYR A 279 2.83 13.34 34.37
C TYR A 279 4.23 12.71 34.44
N VAL A 280 4.57 12.11 35.59
CA VAL A 280 5.87 11.46 35.80
C VAL A 280 5.70 9.94 35.73
N CYS A 281 6.59 9.28 35.00
CA CYS A 281 6.57 7.83 34.86
C CYS A 281 6.80 7.13 36.20
N ASN A 282 5.87 6.24 36.57
CA ASN A 282 5.99 5.43 37.77
C ASN A 282 5.18 4.14 37.60
N CYS A 283 5.75 3.11 36.97
CA CYS A 283 5.08 1.82 36.74
C CYS A 283 4.66 1.08 38.02
N LYS A 284 5.12 1.49 39.21
CA LYS A 284 4.70 0.88 40.48
C LYS A 284 3.30 1.31 40.93
N LYS A 285 2.74 2.40 40.36
CA LYS A 285 1.37 2.82 40.64
C LYS A 285 0.36 1.85 40.03
N THR A 286 -0.61 1.40 40.80
CA THR A 286 -1.77 0.65 40.29
C THR A 286 -2.88 1.60 39.80
N CYS A 287 -3.87 1.10 39.07
CA CYS A 287 -5.03 1.90 38.64
C CYS A 287 -5.80 2.56 39.79
N THR A 288 -5.74 1.98 40.99
CA THR A 288 -6.32 2.57 42.21
C THR A 288 -5.54 3.76 42.77
N GLN A 289 -4.28 3.96 42.35
CA GLN A 289 -3.38 5.03 42.82
C GLN A 289 -3.21 6.13 41.77
N ILE A 290 -3.89 6.01 40.62
CA ILE A 290 -3.86 6.96 39.53
C ILE A 290 -5.08 7.87 39.64
N SER A 291 -4.85 9.18 39.49
CA SER A 291 -5.85 10.20 39.83
C SER A 291 -6.78 10.57 38.68
N SER A 292 -6.42 10.21 37.45
CA SER A 292 -7.20 10.51 36.25
C SER A 292 -6.89 9.53 35.13
N CYS A 293 -7.83 9.38 34.20
CA CYS A 293 -7.60 8.60 33.00
C CYS A 293 -6.44 9.16 32.16
N ALA A 294 -6.24 10.49 32.14
CA ALA A 294 -5.15 11.09 31.37
C ALA A 294 -3.79 10.70 31.94
N GLU A 295 -3.65 10.66 33.27
CA GLU A 295 -2.46 10.10 33.94
C GLU A 295 -2.31 8.61 33.63
N ALA A 296 -3.40 7.82 33.68
CA ALA A 296 -3.38 6.39 33.37
C ALA A 296 -2.89 6.11 31.95
N GLN A 297 -3.42 6.85 30.98
CA GLN A 297 -3.07 6.69 29.57
C GLN A 297 -1.65 7.15 29.28
N TYR A 298 -1.17 8.22 29.93
CA TYR A 298 0.24 8.62 29.87
C TYR A 298 1.17 7.55 30.42
N GLN A 299 0.81 6.99 31.57
CA GLN A 299 1.50 5.90 32.25
C GLN A 299 1.59 4.61 31.39
N LEU A 300 0.62 4.35 30.53
CA LEU A 300 0.67 3.26 29.54
C LEU A 300 1.50 3.66 28.31
N ASN A 301 1.10 4.74 27.63
CA ASN A 301 1.59 5.10 26.30
C ASN A 301 3.00 5.70 26.27
N VAL A 302 3.37 6.45 27.31
CA VAL A 302 4.67 7.17 27.39
C VAL A 302 5.65 6.41 28.28
N CYS A 303 5.16 5.83 29.37
CA CYS A 303 6.01 5.17 30.37
C CYS A 303 6.15 3.66 30.17
N GLY A 304 5.38 3.06 29.24
CA GLY A 304 5.47 1.64 28.88
C GLY A 304 4.95 0.67 29.93
N CYS A 305 4.10 1.13 30.85
CA CYS A 305 3.64 0.32 31.96
C CYS A 305 2.38 -0.46 31.57
N THR A 306 2.58 -1.56 30.85
CA THR A 306 1.53 -2.39 30.23
C THR A 306 0.58 -3.05 31.23
N GLU A 307 0.98 -3.24 32.49
CA GLU A 307 0.12 -3.81 33.55
C GLU A 307 -1.18 -3.01 33.83
N ARG A 308 -1.30 -1.80 33.26
CA ARG A 308 -2.46 -0.92 33.37
C ARG A 308 -3.52 -1.18 32.31
N ASP A 309 -3.16 -1.87 31.25
CA ASP A 309 -4.02 -2.29 30.15
C ASP A 309 -4.11 -3.81 30.22
N ARG A 310 -5.03 -4.28 31.07
CA ARG A 310 -5.05 -5.69 31.48
C ARG A 310 -5.50 -6.59 30.34
N ASP A 311 -6.43 -6.12 29.53
CA ASP A 311 -7.00 -6.82 28.37
C ASP A 311 -6.29 -6.48 27.05
N ASN A 312 -5.30 -5.58 27.08
CA ASN A 312 -4.49 -5.14 25.93
C ASN A 312 -5.33 -4.52 24.81
N ASP A 313 -6.37 -3.77 25.19
CA ASP A 313 -7.23 -3.04 24.26
C ASP A 313 -6.70 -1.64 23.94
N GLY A 314 -5.62 -1.23 24.61
CA GLY A 314 -4.97 0.07 24.48
C GLY A 314 -5.51 1.14 25.44
N ILE A 315 -6.44 0.81 26.33
CA ILE A 315 -7.03 1.72 27.32
C ILE A 315 -6.48 1.41 28.71
N ALA A 316 -5.76 2.38 29.27
CA ALA A 316 -5.24 2.23 30.61
C ALA A 316 -6.35 2.40 31.66
N CYS A 317 -6.46 1.43 32.58
CA CYS A 317 -7.38 1.48 33.71
C CYS A 317 -8.86 1.64 33.31
N ASP A 318 -9.26 0.89 32.29
CA ASP A 318 -10.63 0.65 31.81
C ASP A 318 -11.56 0.05 32.89
N GLY A 319 -10.98 -0.68 33.86
CA GLY A 319 -11.66 -1.21 35.03
C GLY A 319 -11.86 -0.21 36.17
N ALA A 320 -12.70 -0.61 37.15
CA ALA A 320 -12.87 0.15 38.38
C ALA A 320 -11.50 0.32 39.12
N PRO A 321 -11.22 1.49 39.71
CA PRO A 321 -12.15 2.57 40.03
C PRO A 321 -12.23 3.71 38.99
N LEU A 322 -11.32 3.74 38.02
CA LEU A 322 -11.23 4.85 37.07
C LEU A 322 -12.22 4.71 35.92
N SER A 323 -12.50 3.48 35.48
CA SER A 323 -13.45 3.18 34.41
C SER A 323 -13.20 4.04 33.17
N CYS A 324 -11.94 4.11 32.75
CA CYS A 324 -11.53 4.95 31.63
C CYS A 324 -12.17 4.49 30.32
N GLN A 325 -12.63 5.46 29.54
CA GLN A 325 -13.21 5.26 28.22
C GLN A 325 -12.64 6.36 27.32
N TYR A 326 -12.13 6.00 26.14
CA TYR A 326 -11.45 6.90 25.20
C TYR A 326 -11.91 6.69 23.77
#